data_AF-A0A1M6ZXT6-F1
#
_entry.id   AF-A0A1M6ZXT6-F1
#
_cell.length_a   1.000
_cell.length_b   1.000
_cell.length_c   1.000
_cell.angle_alpha   90.00
_cell.angle_beta   90.00
_cell.angle_gamma   90.00
#
_symmetry.space_group_name_H-M   'P 1'
#
loop_
_entity.id
_entity.type
_entity.pdbx_description
1 polymer ?
#
loop_
_entity_poly.entity_id
_entity_poly.type
_entity_poly.pdbx_seq_one_letter_code
_entity_poly.pdbx_strand_id
1 'polypeptide(L)'
;MGGDDGALRTARAAYQQHRWDAAREGFRRAAAVTDLAPADALALADSAWWLGQVDESIEAGRAAHRAHLAAGERRGAAAAALQVAVNHLLRGEDIEGFGWMSRAAELLAELPDAPEAVYLRYFTRVEAAIDDCGDPEVAESVIAAARSVAADGRRLGDPGVVAAGTLGEGRALVKQGRVAEGLALLDKAMVTVVDGEIAPDIAGNLYCHMIAACHELGDVRRAAHWTAALERWRRAAGRRGVHRHLPGAPRADPRDGRGLGAGRASGGAGVRGAGRDHDQHRGRGALRAGRAAPAAGPVRRGRGGVRAGAPARPRSAAGAGVAAARPGQDVGGRGGGADGAARRDR
;
A
#
# COMPACT_ATOMS: atom_id res chain seq x y z
N MET A 1 23.85 -2.76 32.07
CA MET A 1 22.43 -2.50 31.73
C MET A 1 22.14 -1.06 31.29
N GLY A 2 22.96 -0.04 31.62
CA GLY A 2 22.66 1.36 31.20
C GLY A 2 23.04 1.77 29.76
N GLY A 3 23.76 0.92 29.00
CA GLY A 3 24.26 1.24 27.66
C GLY A 3 23.20 1.10 26.55
N ASP A 4 22.42 0.02 26.58
CA ASP A 4 21.42 -0.29 25.55
C ASP A 4 20.24 0.70 25.59
N ASP A 5 19.82 1.10 26.78
CA ASP A 5 18.83 2.16 26.97
C ASP A 5 19.28 3.52 26.41
N GLY A 6 20.58 3.84 26.50
CA GLY A 6 21.15 5.04 25.89
C GLY A 6 21.15 4.99 24.36
N ALA A 7 21.47 3.83 23.79
CA ALA A 7 21.44 3.60 22.36
C ALA A 7 20.01 3.69 21.81
N LEU A 8 19.03 3.06 22.46
CA LEU A 8 17.63 3.13 22.08
C LEU A 8 17.06 4.55 22.18
N ARG A 9 17.38 5.30 23.24
CA ARG A 9 17.00 6.73 23.31
C ARG A 9 17.56 7.54 22.15
N THR A 10 18.80 7.28 21.76
CA THR A 10 19.45 7.96 20.62
C THR A 10 18.77 7.59 19.30
N ALA A 11 18.44 6.31 19.09
CA ALA A 11 17.72 5.84 17.91
C ALA A 11 16.32 6.46 17.80
N ARG A 12 15.58 6.50 18.92
CA ARG A 12 14.27 7.16 19.03
C ARG A 12 14.36 8.65 18.72
N ALA A 13 15.36 9.36 19.26
CA ALA A 13 15.56 10.77 18.96
C ALA A 13 15.90 11.01 17.47
N ALA A 14 16.72 10.15 16.86
CA ALA A 14 16.99 10.19 15.43
C ALA A 14 15.72 9.95 14.60
N TYR A 15 14.87 9.00 15.01
CA TYR A 15 13.59 8.70 14.36
C TYR A 15 12.66 9.92 14.41
N GLN A 16 12.49 10.54 15.58
CA GLN A 16 11.65 11.75 15.73
C GLN A 16 12.18 12.94 14.90
N GLN A 17 13.48 12.97 14.60
CA GLN A 17 14.12 13.99 13.76
C GLN A 17 14.20 13.58 12.28
N HIS A 18 13.60 12.45 11.90
CA HIS A 18 13.58 11.92 10.54
C HIS A 18 14.99 11.65 9.97
N ARG A 19 15.96 11.41 10.85
CA ARG A 19 17.29 10.94 10.48
C ARG A 19 17.25 9.43 10.31
N TRP A 20 16.55 9.00 9.26
CA TRP A 20 16.15 7.60 9.01
C TRP A 20 17.34 6.65 9.01
N ASP A 21 18.47 7.06 8.44
CA ASP A 21 19.73 6.31 8.45
C ASP A 21 20.23 6.05 9.87
N ALA A 22 20.34 7.10 10.69
CA ALA A 22 20.81 7.00 12.06
C ALA A 22 19.82 6.25 12.97
N ALA A 23 18.52 6.45 12.76
CA ALA A 23 17.46 5.75 13.48
C ALA A 23 17.50 4.24 13.20
N ARG A 24 17.49 3.88 11.92
CA ARG A 24 17.57 2.49 11.46
C ARG A 24 18.80 1.80 12.02
N GLU A 25 19.97 2.40 11.86
CA GLU A 25 21.22 1.82 12.37
C GLU A 25 21.19 1.64 13.90
N GLY A 26 20.66 2.62 14.63
CA GLY A 26 20.47 2.50 16.08
C GLY A 26 19.54 1.36 16.49
N PHE A 27 18.37 1.25 15.85
CA PHE A 27 17.42 0.18 16.15
C PHE A 27 17.92 -1.20 15.73
N ARG A 28 18.62 -1.31 14.59
CA ARG A 28 19.24 -2.57 14.17
C ARG A 28 20.26 -3.09 15.17
N ARG A 29 21.11 -2.22 15.69
CA ARG A 29 22.10 -2.61 16.72
C ARG A 29 21.41 -3.08 18.00
N ALA A 30 20.36 -2.39 18.43
CA ALA A 30 19.57 -2.82 19.58
C ALA A 30 18.88 -4.18 19.32
N ALA A 31 18.27 -4.37 18.15
CA ALA A 31 17.62 -5.62 17.75
C ALA A 31 18.59 -6.82 17.69
N ALA A 32 19.90 -6.58 17.51
CA ALA A 32 20.90 -7.64 17.48
C ALA A 32 21.23 -8.21 18.88
N VAL A 33 20.89 -7.49 19.95
CA VAL A 33 21.23 -7.87 21.33
C VAL A 33 20.01 -8.06 22.22
N THR A 34 18.84 -7.51 21.85
CA THR A 34 17.60 -7.63 22.62
C THR A 34 16.37 -7.51 21.72
N ASP A 35 15.25 -8.06 22.18
CA ASP A 35 13.96 -7.88 21.50
C ASP A 35 13.51 -6.42 21.64
N LEU A 36 13.20 -5.79 20.50
CA LEU A 36 12.69 -4.44 20.47
C LEU A 36 11.27 -4.37 21.04
N ALA A 37 11.00 -3.30 21.80
CA ALA A 37 9.63 -2.94 22.14
C ALA A 37 8.81 -2.72 20.85
N PRO A 38 7.49 -2.97 20.86
CA PRO A 38 6.68 -2.91 19.64
C PRO A 38 6.80 -1.58 18.88
N ALA A 39 6.84 -0.46 19.60
CA ALA A 39 7.01 0.87 19.01
C ALA A 39 8.39 1.07 18.35
N ASP A 40 9.45 0.50 18.89
CA ASP A 40 10.80 0.60 18.31
C ASP A 40 10.93 -0.29 17.08
N ALA A 41 10.30 -1.46 17.08
CA ALA A 41 10.24 -2.34 15.91
C ALA A 41 9.47 -1.66 14.76
N LEU A 42 8.36 -0.97 15.04
CA LEU A 42 7.67 -0.14 14.05
C LEU A 42 8.53 1.02 13.54
N ALA A 43 9.25 1.70 14.42
CA ALA A 43 10.14 2.79 14.04
C ALA A 43 11.30 2.31 13.15
N LEU A 44 11.82 1.10 13.39
CA LEU A 44 12.77 0.45 12.50
C LEU A 44 12.15 0.15 11.13
N ALA A 45 10.93 -0.41 11.11
CA ALA A 45 10.22 -0.72 9.88
C ALA A 45 10.01 0.53 9.01
N ASP A 46 9.53 1.61 9.63
CA ASP A 46 9.29 2.89 8.98
C ASP A 46 10.59 3.55 8.51
N SER A 47 11.65 3.53 9.33
CA SER A 47 12.96 4.04 8.92
C SER A 47 13.53 3.26 7.71
N ALA A 48 13.36 1.94 7.68
CA ALA A 48 13.78 1.10 6.56
C ALA A 48 12.96 1.42 5.30
N TRP A 49 11.64 1.63 5.44
CA TRP A 49 10.76 2.04 4.35
C TRP A 49 11.20 3.35 3.69
N TRP A 50 11.46 4.40 4.47
CA TRP A 50 11.91 5.70 3.96
C TRP A 50 13.27 5.66 3.25
N LEU A 51 14.09 4.65 3.56
CA LEU A 51 15.37 4.38 2.91
C LEU A 51 15.28 3.41 1.72
N GLY A 52 14.06 3.00 1.34
CA GLY A 52 13.81 2.04 0.27
C GLY A 52 14.25 0.61 0.58
N GLN A 53 14.53 0.29 1.85
CA GLN A 53 14.90 -1.05 2.31
C GLN A 53 13.64 -1.88 2.60
N VAL A 54 12.86 -2.19 1.57
CA VAL A 54 11.49 -2.73 1.72
C VAL A 54 11.47 -4.10 2.41
N ASP A 55 12.41 -5.01 2.09
CA ASP A 55 12.48 -6.32 2.75
C ASP A 55 12.68 -6.19 4.27
N GLU A 56 13.58 -5.30 4.68
CA GLU A 56 13.84 -5.03 6.10
C GLU A 56 12.66 -4.34 6.78
N SER A 57 11.98 -3.43 6.08
CA SER A 57 10.72 -2.85 6.55
C SER A 57 9.68 -3.92 6.85
N ILE A 58 9.52 -4.89 5.94
CA ILE A 58 8.61 -6.01 6.11
C ILE A 58 9.04 -6.88 7.31
N GLU A 59 10.31 -7.26 7.44
CA GLU A 59 10.78 -8.05 8.59
C GLU A 59 10.54 -7.35 9.93
N ALA A 60 10.87 -6.07 10.02
CA ALA A 60 10.68 -5.27 11.21
C ALA A 60 9.19 -5.08 11.53
N GLY A 61 8.33 -4.89 10.52
CA GLY A 61 6.87 -4.85 10.68
C GLY A 61 6.31 -6.19 11.20
N ARG A 62 6.82 -7.32 10.72
CA ARG A 62 6.46 -8.65 11.26
C ARG A 62 6.92 -8.83 12.71
N ALA A 63 8.10 -8.34 13.06
CA ALA A 63 8.58 -8.35 14.44
C ALA A 63 7.70 -7.48 15.34
N ALA A 64 7.34 -6.28 14.90
CA ALA A 64 6.41 -5.40 15.60
C ALA A 64 5.03 -6.05 15.82
N HIS A 65 4.48 -6.70 14.79
CA HIS A 65 3.23 -7.44 14.91
C HIS A 65 3.30 -8.52 16.00
N ARG A 66 4.37 -9.34 16.01
CA ARG A 66 4.56 -10.36 17.06
C ARG A 66 4.72 -9.75 18.45
N ALA A 67 5.49 -8.67 18.57
CA ALA A 67 5.70 -7.98 19.84
C ALA A 67 4.39 -7.38 20.40
N HIS A 68 3.56 -6.79 19.55
CA HIS A 68 2.23 -6.32 19.96
C HIS A 68 1.30 -7.45 20.39
N LEU A 69 1.32 -8.59 19.70
CA LEU A 69 0.53 -9.76 20.11
C LEU A 69 0.97 -10.29 21.47
N ALA A 70 2.28 -10.39 21.71
CA ALA A 70 2.84 -10.81 23.00
C ALA A 70 2.45 -9.85 24.13
N ALA A 71 2.31 -8.56 23.83
CA ALA A 71 1.85 -7.53 24.77
C ALA A 71 0.32 -7.44 24.92
N GLY A 72 -0.47 -8.23 24.17
CA GLY A 72 -1.94 -8.15 24.18
C GLY A 72 -2.51 -6.94 23.43
N GLU A 73 -1.68 -6.16 22.74
CA GLU A 73 -2.03 -4.92 22.05
C GLU A 73 -2.60 -5.18 20.65
N ARG A 74 -3.85 -5.66 20.58
CA ARG A 74 -4.51 -6.07 19.32
C ARG A 74 -4.49 -5.00 18.23
N ARG A 75 -4.75 -3.74 18.59
CA ARG A 75 -4.76 -2.62 17.64
C ARG A 75 -3.39 -2.35 17.04
N GLY A 76 -2.34 -2.35 17.87
CA GLY A 76 -0.97 -2.20 17.40
C GLY A 76 -0.52 -3.36 16.51
N ALA A 77 -0.92 -4.59 16.86
CA ALA A 77 -0.65 -5.77 16.03
C ALA A 77 -1.35 -5.66 14.67
N ALA A 78 -2.58 -5.15 14.63
CA ALA A 78 -3.31 -4.93 13.37
C ALA A 78 -2.70 -3.80 12.53
N ALA A 79 -2.27 -2.69 13.15
CA ALA A 79 -1.57 -1.61 12.47
C ALA A 79 -0.26 -2.09 11.81
N ALA A 80 0.54 -2.87 12.55
CA ALA A 80 1.75 -3.49 12.01
C ALA A 80 1.44 -4.45 10.85
N ALA A 81 0.38 -5.26 10.97
CA ALA A 81 -0.06 -6.15 9.90
C ALA A 81 -0.52 -5.39 8.64
N LEU A 82 -1.22 -4.26 8.80
CA LEU A 82 -1.61 -3.39 7.68
C LEU A 82 -0.38 -2.79 7.00
N GLN A 83 0.61 -2.33 7.76
CA GLN A 83 1.85 -1.79 7.20
C GLN A 83 2.63 -2.83 6.39
N VAL A 84 2.72 -4.07 6.88
CA VAL A 84 3.30 -5.19 6.13
C VAL A 84 2.49 -5.51 4.88
N ALA A 85 1.15 -5.54 4.98
CA ALA A 85 0.27 -5.81 3.86
C ALA A 85 0.46 -4.80 2.72
N VAL A 86 0.48 -3.50 3.03
CA VAL A 86 0.67 -2.42 2.04
C VAL A 86 2.02 -2.56 1.34
N ASN A 87 3.09 -2.90 2.04
CA ASN A 87 4.41 -3.10 1.43
C ASN A 87 4.42 -4.25 0.40
N HIS A 88 3.74 -5.37 0.70
CA HIS A 88 3.57 -6.47 -0.25
C HIS A 88 2.74 -6.03 -1.47
N LEU A 89 1.62 -5.34 -1.26
CA LEU A 89 0.76 -4.87 -2.35
C LEU A 89 1.46 -3.88 -3.27
N LEU A 90 2.27 -2.96 -2.73
CA LEU A 90 3.07 -2.02 -3.51
C LEU A 90 4.14 -2.73 -4.39
N ARG A 91 4.50 -3.97 -4.07
CA ARG A 91 5.38 -4.83 -4.88
C ARG A 91 4.62 -5.76 -5.83
N GLY A 92 3.29 -5.72 -5.83
CA GLY A 92 2.43 -6.64 -6.59
C GLY A 92 2.37 -8.06 -6.02
N GLU A 93 2.78 -8.24 -4.76
CA GLU A 93 2.74 -9.49 -4.01
C GLU A 93 1.38 -9.66 -3.34
N ASP A 94 0.35 -9.80 -4.18
CA ASP A 94 -1.05 -9.80 -3.77
C ASP A 94 -1.37 -10.87 -2.71
N ILE A 95 -0.89 -12.09 -2.90
CA ILE A 95 -1.25 -13.23 -2.03
C ILE A 95 -0.81 -12.95 -0.59
N GLU A 96 0.44 -12.53 -0.42
CA GLU A 96 1.02 -12.14 0.85
C GLU A 96 0.32 -10.91 1.43
N GLY A 97 0.10 -9.88 0.61
CA GLY A 97 -0.56 -8.64 1.02
C GLY A 97 -1.96 -8.88 1.59
N PHE A 98 -2.82 -9.59 0.85
CA PHE A 98 -4.18 -9.90 1.32
C PHE A 98 -4.18 -10.90 2.49
N GLY A 99 -3.20 -11.79 2.58
CA GLY A 99 -3.00 -12.64 3.75
C GLY A 99 -2.77 -11.82 5.03
N TRP A 100 -1.91 -10.80 4.96
CA TRP A 100 -1.68 -9.88 6.08
C TRP A 100 -2.89 -9.00 6.40
N MET A 101 -3.65 -8.54 5.41
CA MET A 101 -4.91 -7.85 5.65
C MET A 101 -5.93 -8.72 6.37
N SER A 102 -5.98 -10.01 6.05
CA SER A 102 -6.86 -10.97 6.71
C SER A 102 -6.50 -11.12 8.19
N ARG A 103 -5.20 -11.18 8.51
CA ARG A 103 -4.72 -11.15 9.91
C ARG A 103 -5.10 -9.88 10.64
N ALA A 104 -5.01 -8.72 10.00
CA ALA A 104 -5.47 -7.46 10.59
C ALA A 104 -6.98 -7.47 10.82
N ALA A 105 -7.77 -8.02 9.88
CA ALA A 105 -9.22 -8.13 10.00
C ALA A 105 -9.65 -8.98 11.19
N GLU A 106 -9.00 -10.13 11.42
CA GLU A 106 -9.26 -10.99 12.57
C GLU A 106 -9.03 -10.27 13.90
N LEU A 107 -7.95 -9.49 14.00
CA LEU A 107 -7.63 -8.73 15.21
C LEU A 107 -8.60 -7.57 15.49
N LEU A 108 -9.23 -7.05 14.43
CA LEU A 108 -10.10 -5.88 14.46
C LEU A 108 -11.60 -6.24 14.44
N ALA A 109 -11.96 -7.52 14.39
CA ALA A 109 -13.35 -7.98 14.28
C ALA A 109 -14.24 -7.39 15.40
N GLU A 110 -13.73 -7.36 16.63
CA GLU A 110 -14.42 -6.80 17.81
C GLU A 110 -14.12 -5.31 18.05
N LEU A 111 -13.43 -4.66 17.11
CA LEU A 111 -13.02 -3.25 17.20
C LEU A 111 -13.37 -2.48 15.91
N PRO A 112 -14.64 -2.53 15.43
CA PRO A 112 -15.02 -2.00 14.12
C PRO A 112 -14.86 -0.47 13.98
N ASP A 113 -14.88 0.23 15.12
CA ASP A 113 -14.72 1.69 15.22
C ASP A 113 -13.28 2.15 15.43
N ALA A 114 -12.34 1.22 15.60
CA ALA A 114 -10.94 1.58 15.73
C ALA A 114 -10.43 2.20 14.42
N PRO A 115 -9.58 3.24 14.47
CA PRO A 115 -9.01 3.84 13.26
C PRO A 115 -8.38 2.82 12.31
N GLU A 116 -7.71 1.81 12.85
CA GLU A 116 -7.08 0.73 12.09
C GLU A 116 -8.12 -0.08 11.30
N ALA A 117 -9.33 -0.27 11.84
CA ALA A 117 -10.43 -0.94 11.14
C ALA A 117 -10.99 -0.08 10.00
N VAL A 118 -10.95 1.26 10.13
CA VAL A 118 -11.36 2.16 9.06
C VAL A 118 -10.34 2.15 7.91
N TYR A 119 -9.04 2.20 8.22
CA TYR A 119 -7.99 2.04 7.21
C TYR A 119 -8.05 0.67 6.53
N LEU A 120 -8.29 -0.41 7.26
CA LEU A 120 -8.52 -1.73 6.68
C LEU A 120 -9.68 -1.71 5.68
N ARG A 121 -10.82 -1.08 6.02
CA ARG A 121 -11.96 -0.95 5.09
C ARG A 121 -11.59 -0.11 3.86
N TYR A 122 -10.85 0.98 4.04
CA TYR A 122 -10.34 1.77 2.91
C TYR A 122 -9.51 0.90 1.96
N PHE A 123 -8.49 0.21 2.46
CA PHE A 123 -7.63 -0.62 1.62
C PHE A 123 -8.39 -1.76 0.93
N THR A 124 -9.27 -2.44 1.65
CA THR A 124 -9.94 -3.66 1.16
C THR A 124 -11.20 -3.42 0.32
N ARG A 125 -11.90 -2.30 0.53
CA ARG A 125 -13.20 -2.02 -0.13
C ARG A 125 -13.17 -0.83 -1.06
N VAL A 126 -12.17 0.05 -0.92
CA VAL A 126 -12.02 1.22 -1.76
C VAL A 126 -10.80 1.01 -2.65
N GLU A 127 -9.60 1.03 -2.09
CA GLU A 127 -8.35 1.03 -2.87
C GLU A 127 -8.23 -0.20 -3.78
N ALA A 128 -8.45 -1.40 -3.24
CA ALA A 128 -8.32 -2.65 -3.98
C ALA A 128 -9.32 -2.82 -5.14
N ALA A 129 -10.36 -1.98 -5.25
CA ALA A 129 -11.43 -2.09 -6.24
C ALA A 129 -11.54 -0.85 -7.16
N ILE A 130 -10.69 0.17 -6.99
CA ILE A 130 -10.74 1.40 -7.80
C ILE A 130 -10.54 1.10 -9.29
N ASP A 131 -9.61 0.21 -9.64
CA ASP A 131 -9.32 -0.06 -11.05
C ASP A 131 -10.44 -0.82 -11.76
N ASP A 132 -11.27 -1.55 -11.00
CA ASP A 132 -12.44 -2.27 -11.50
C ASP A 132 -13.69 -1.36 -11.60
N CYS A 133 -13.61 -0.10 -11.18
CA CYS A 133 -14.72 0.88 -11.24
C CYS A 133 -15.10 1.31 -12.67
N GLY A 134 -14.61 0.64 -13.72
CA GLY A 134 -15.25 0.69 -15.04
C GLY A 134 -16.59 -0.04 -15.04
N ASP A 135 -16.76 -1.04 -14.17
CA ASP A 135 -18.03 -1.69 -13.88
C ASP A 135 -18.90 -0.78 -12.98
N PRO A 136 -20.13 -0.43 -13.39
CA PRO A 136 -21.02 0.42 -12.59
C PRO A 136 -21.39 -0.13 -11.21
N GLU A 137 -21.57 -1.45 -11.07
CA GLU A 137 -21.92 -2.07 -9.79
C GLU A 137 -20.74 -1.99 -8.81
N VAL A 138 -19.53 -2.23 -9.32
CA VAL A 138 -18.29 -2.07 -8.53
C VAL A 138 -18.12 -0.61 -8.13
N ALA A 139 -18.29 0.33 -9.07
CA ALA A 139 -18.16 1.74 -8.79
C ALA A 139 -19.16 2.24 -7.73
N GLU A 140 -20.42 1.80 -7.79
CA GLU A 140 -21.43 2.12 -6.77
C GLU A 140 -21.02 1.63 -5.38
N SER A 141 -20.55 0.38 -5.29
CA SER A 141 -20.04 -0.21 -4.05
C SER A 141 -18.84 0.56 -3.49
N VAL A 142 -17.88 0.91 -4.35
CA VAL A 142 -16.69 1.69 -3.97
C VAL A 142 -17.08 3.09 -3.50
N ILE A 143 -17.98 3.78 -4.21
CA ILE A 143 -18.47 5.11 -3.80
C ILE A 143 -19.14 5.04 -2.43
N ALA A 144 -19.99 4.05 -2.18
CA ALA A 144 -20.65 3.87 -0.89
C ALA A 144 -19.62 3.60 0.23
N ALA A 145 -18.65 2.72 -0.01
CA ALA A 145 -17.58 2.42 0.94
C ALA A 145 -16.70 3.65 1.23
N ALA A 146 -16.33 4.41 0.20
CA ALA A 146 -15.51 5.60 0.30
C ALA A 146 -16.19 6.72 1.11
N ARG A 147 -17.50 6.93 0.89
CA ARG A 147 -18.31 7.86 1.69
C ARG A 147 -18.41 7.43 3.15
N SER A 148 -18.56 6.14 3.41
CA SER A 148 -18.59 5.57 4.76
C SER A 148 -17.24 5.80 5.48
N VAL A 149 -16.13 5.49 4.82
CA VAL A 149 -14.77 5.78 5.31
C VAL A 149 -14.62 7.26 5.65
N ALA A 150 -15.04 8.17 4.76
CA ALA A 150 -14.94 9.60 5.02
C ALA A 150 -15.83 10.05 6.20
N ALA A 151 -16.99 9.44 6.40
CA ALA A 151 -17.85 9.71 7.54
C ALA A 151 -17.23 9.23 8.87
N ASP A 152 -16.62 8.04 8.86
CA ASP A 152 -15.88 7.52 10.01
C ASP A 152 -14.67 8.39 10.35
N GLY A 153 -13.92 8.86 9.35
CA GLY A 153 -12.83 9.81 9.55
C GLY A 153 -13.28 11.08 10.25
N ARG A 154 -14.45 11.63 9.90
CA ARG A 154 -15.02 12.81 10.58
C ARG A 154 -15.37 12.51 12.03
N ARG A 155 -15.96 11.34 12.31
CA ARG A 155 -16.30 10.90 13.67
C ARG A 155 -15.05 10.69 14.53
N LEU A 156 -13.98 10.18 13.94
CA LEU A 156 -12.69 9.95 14.61
C LEU A 156 -11.84 11.22 14.75
N GLY A 157 -12.19 12.30 14.04
CA GLY A 157 -11.34 13.49 13.93
C GLY A 157 -10.02 13.20 13.20
N ASP A 158 -10.01 12.24 12.27
CA ASP A 158 -8.85 11.86 11.47
C ASP A 158 -8.98 12.43 10.04
N PRO A 159 -8.32 13.56 9.71
CA PRO A 159 -8.37 14.16 8.38
C PRO A 159 -7.75 13.26 7.30
N GLY A 160 -6.83 12.35 7.65
CA GLY A 160 -6.23 11.41 6.70
C GLY A 160 -7.26 10.41 6.18
N VAL A 161 -8.07 9.86 7.08
CA VAL A 161 -9.19 8.97 6.73
C VAL A 161 -10.25 9.71 5.91
N VAL A 162 -10.57 10.97 6.26
CA VAL A 162 -11.51 11.79 5.49
C VAL A 162 -11.02 12.00 4.06
N ALA A 163 -9.74 12.35 3.90
CA ALA A 163 -9.14 12.57 2.60
C ALA A 163 -9.05 11.28 1.77
N ALA A 164 -8.72 10.14 2.40
CA ALA A 164 -8.70 8.83 1.75
C ALA A 164 -10.08 8.43 1.20
N GLY A 165 -11.13 8.54 2.00
CA GLY A 165 -12.51 8.30 1.53
C GLY A 165 -12.94 9.28 0.44
N THR A 166 -12.62 10.57 0.59
CA THR A 166 -12.95 11.60 -0.42
C THR A 166 -12.26 11.31 -1.76
N LEU A 167 -10.98 10.93 -1.72
CA LEU A 167 -10.20 10.58 -2.90
C LEU A 167 -10.72 9.29 -3.56
N GLY A 168 -11.05 8.27 -2.77
CA GLY A 168 -11.61 7.02 -3.28
C GLY A 168 -12.92 7.22 -4.06
N GLU A 169 -13.82 8.06 -3.53
CA GLU A 169 -15.03 8.47 -4.24
C GLU A 169 -14.69 9.20 -5.54
N GLY A 170 -13.75 10.16 -5.49
CA GLY A 170 -13.28 10.88 -6.66
C GLY A 170 -12.73 9.96 -7.76
N ARG A 171 -11.93 8.96 -7.38
CA ARG A 171 -11.36 7.96 -8.30
C ARG A 171 -12.45 7.13 -8.96
N ALA A 172 -13.42 6.62 -8.20
CA ALA A 172 -14.53 5.85 -8.76
C ALA A 172 -15.38 6.67 -9.74
N LEU A 173 -15.63 7.95 -9.43
CA LEU A 173 -16.34 8.87 -10.33
C LEU A 173 -15.58 9.11 -11.64
N VAL A 174 -14.25 9.31 -11.58
CA VAL A 174 -13.42 9.44 -12.79
C VAL A 174 -13.51 8.18 -13.65
N LYS A 175 -13.41 6.98 -13.05
CA LYS A 175 -13.50 5.70 -13.76
C LYS A 175 -14.85 5.48 -14.45
N GLN A 176 -15.92 6.04 -13.88
CA GLN A 176 -17.27 6.07 -14.47
C GLN A 176 -17.48 7.21 -15.49
N GLY A 177 -16.43 7.94 -15.87
CA GLY A 177 -16.52 9.04 -16.84
C GLY A 177 -17.08 10.35 -16.28
N ARG A 178 -17.41 10.41 -14.98
CA ARG A 178 -17.87 11.64 -14.28
C ARG A 178 -16.66 12.49 -13.86
N VAL A 179 -15.85 12.85 -14.86
CA VAL A 179 -14.50 13.39 -14.67
C VAL A 179 -14.47 14.68 -13.85
N ALA A 180 -15.35 15.64 -14.14
CA ALA A 180 -15.34 16.94 -13.45
C ALA A 180 -15.66 16.79 -11.95
N GLU A 181 -16.66 15.98 -11.62
CA GLU A 181 -17.05 15.70 -10.23
C GLU A 181 -15.93 14.95 -9.48
N GLY A 182 -15.35 13.95 -10.13
CA GLY A 182 -14.25 13.18 -9.57
C GLY A 182 -13.01 14.03 -9.29
N LEU A 183 -12.59 14.84 -10.27
CA LEU A 183 -11.44 15.74 -10.13
C LEU A 183 -11.63 16.77 -9.00
N ALA A 184 -12.84 17.28 -8.79
CA ALA A 184 -13.13 18.20 -7.68
C ALA A 184 -12.91 17.54 -6.30
N LEU A 185 -13.27 16.25 -6.15
CA LEU A 185 -13.00 15.51 -4.92
C LEU A 185 -11.52 15.19 -4.75
N LEU A 186 -10.81 14.84 -5.83
CA LEU A 186 -9.36 14.61 -5.79
C LEU A 186 -8.61 15.88 -5.37
N ASP A 187 -8.96 17.05 -5.93
CA ASP A 187 -8.38 18.33 -5.54
C ASP A 187 -8.64 18.64 -4.06
N LYS A 188 -9.88 18.42 -3.59
CA LYS A 188 -10.24 18.62 -2.19
C LYS A 188 -9.38 17.77 -1.26
N ALA A 189 -9.15 16.50 -1.59
CA ALA A 189 -8.27 15.63 -0.81
C ALA A 189 -6.81 16.12 -0.84
N MET A 190 -6.34 16.62 -1.99
CA MET A 190 -4.98 17.16 -2.12
C MET A 190 -4.74 18.45 -1.34
N VAL A 191 -5.78 19.27 -1.10
CA VAL A 191 -5.67 20.43 -0.18
C VAL A 191 -5.31 19.94 1.23
N THR A 192 -6.00 18.91 1.74
CA THR A 192 -5.70 18.31 3.06
C THR A 192 -4.28 17.77 3.13
N VAL A 193 -3.75 17.21 2.03
CA VAL A 193 -2.35 16.75 1.94
C VAL A 193 -1.38 17.91 2.13
N VAL A 194 -1.57 19.03 1.41
CA VAL A 194 -0.63 20.16 1.42
C VAL A 194 -0.77 21.05 2.66
N ASP A 195 -1.90 20.98 3.37
CA ASP A 195 -2.06 21.61 4.69
C ASP A 195 -1.30 20.84 5.80
N GLY A 196 -0.85 19.62 5.52
CA GLY A 196 0.04 18.85 6.40
C GLY A 196 -0.65 18.21 7.61
N GLU A 197 -1.97 18.06 7.55
CA GLU A 197 -2.77 17.53 8.68
C GLU A 197 -2.78 15.99 8.76
N ILE A 198 -2.11 15.31 7.83
CA ILE A 198 -2.24 13.86 7.61
C ILE A 198 -0.89 13.13 7.65
N ALA A 199 -0.97 11.82 7.79
CA ALA A 199 0.22 10.99 7.86
C ALA A 199 0.96 10.86 6.52
N PRO A 200 2.31 10.89 6.51
CA PRO A 200 3.09 10.91 5.26
C PRO A 200 2.86 9.72 4.33
N ASP A 201 2.60 8.54 4.89
CA ASP A 201 2.25 7.32 4.16
C ASP A 201 0.90 7.46 3.43
N ILE A 202 -0.12 7.96 4.13
CA ILE A 202 -1.43 8.27 3.53
C ILE A 202 -1.30 9.41 2.51
N ALA A 203 -0.56 10.48 2.82
CA ALA A 203 -0.28 11.56 1.88
C ALA A 203 0.35 11.04 0.57
N GLY A 204 1.30 10.11 0.68
CA GLY A 204 1.92 9.44 -0.46
C GLY A 204 0.90 8.67 -1.30
N ASN A 205 0.06 7.85 -0.66
CA ASN A 205 -1.01 7.10 -1.34
C ASN A 205 -1.96 8.02 -2.12
N LEU A 206 -2.47 9.07 -1.47
CA LEU A 206 -3.38 10.05 -2.08
C LEU A 206 -2.73 10.78 -3.26
N TYR A 207 -1.48 11.19 -3.11
CA TYR A 207 -0.72 11.83 -4.19
C TYR A 207 -0.53 10.87 -5.38
N CYS A 208 -0.16 9.61 -5.14
CA CYS A 208 -0.04 8.59 -6.19
C CYS A 208 -1.37 8.42 -6.95
N HIS A 209 -2.50 8.35 -6.24
CA HIS A 209 -3.80 8.27 -6.88
C HIS A 209 -4.15 9.51 -7.71
N MET A 210 -3.78 10.71 -7.26
CA MET A 210 -3.97 11.93 -8.03
C MET A 210 -3.16 11.92 -9.33
N ILE A 211 -1.89 11.54 -9.27
CA ILE A 211 -1.03 11.46 -10.45
C ILE A 211 -1.52 10.38 -11.44
N ALA A 212 -1.96 9.22 -10.94
CA ALA A 212 -2.55 8.19 -11.78
C ALA A 212 -3.81 8.70 -12.51
N ALA A 213 -4.73 9.38 -11.81
CA ALA A 213 -5.89 9.98 -12.45
C ALA A 213 -5.51 11.04 -13.51
N CYS A 214 -4.53 11.90 -13.21
CA CYS A 214 -4.02 12.87 -14.18
C CYS A 214 -3.41 12.19 -15.41
N HIS A 215 -2.68 11.08 -15.23
CA HIS A 215 -2.10 10.32 -16.32
C HIS A 215 -3.18 9.67 -17.19
N GLU A 216 -4.17 9.02 -16.58
CA GLU A 216 -5.32 8.41 -17.28
C GLU A 216 -6.10 9.42 -18.13
N LEU A 217 -6.19 10.67 -17.66
CA LEU A 217 -6.91 11.77 -18.32
C LEU A 217 -6.03 12.64 -19.24
N GLY A 218 -4.71 12.46 -19.23
CA GLY A 218 -3.76 13.36 -19.89
C GLY A 218 -3.68 14.78 -19.30
N ASP A 219 -4.12 15.00 -18.06
CA ASP A 219 -4.10 16.32 -17.38
C ASP A 219 -2.71 16.62 -16.78
N VAL A 220 -1.73 16.81 -17.67
CA VAL A 220 -0.33 17.11 -17.31
C VAL A 220 -0.21 18.39 -16.47
N ARG A 221 -1.08 19.38 -16.73
CA ARG A 221 -1.07 20.67 -16.01
C ARG A 221 -1.43 20.48 -14.54
N ARG A 222 -2.47 19.70 -14.25
CA ARG A 222 -2.89 19.39 -12.88
C ARG A 222 -1.86 18.55 -12.14
N ALA A 223 -1.28 17.55 -12.82
CA ALA A 223 -0.17 16.78 -12.26
C ALA A 223 0.97 17.71 -11.82
N ALA A 224 1.44 18.59 -12.72
CA ALA A 224 2.51 19.53 -12.42
C ALA A 224 2.17 20.49 -11.26
N HIS A 225 0.91 20.96 -11.18
CA HIS A 225 0.46 21.82 -10.08
C HIS A 225 0.60 21.14 -8.73
N TRP A 226 0.04 19.93 -8.57
CA TRP A 226 0.05 19.21 -7.30
C TRP A 226 1.43 18.71 -6.92
N THR A 227 2.26 18.29 -7.89
CA THR A 227 3.68 18.00 -7.64
C THR A 227 4.41 19.23 -7.08
N ALA A 228 4.21 20.40 -7.68
CA ALA A 228 4.85 21.62 -7.22
C ALA A 228 4.36 22.05 -5.83
N ALA A 229 3.06 21.86 -5.53
CA ALA A 229 2.49 22.14 -4.22
C ALA A 229 3.08 21.23 -3.13
N LEU A 230 3.15 19.93 -3.38
CA LEU A 230 3.75 18.96 -2.46
C LEU A 230 5.23 19.26 -2.20
N GLU A 231 6.00 19.65 -3.22
CA GLU A 231 7.40 20.00 -3.06
C GLU A 231 7.60 21.30 -2.23
N ARG A 232 6.70 22.29 -2.37
CA ARG A 232 6.70 23.48 -1.50
C ARG A 232 6.39 23.10 -0.06
N TRP A 233 5.37 22.28 0.15
CA TRP A 233 5.03 21.77 1.48
C TRP A 233 6.20 21.01 2.11
N ARG A 234 6.83 20.08 1.39
CA ARG A 234 7.99 19.31 1.88
C ARG A 234 9.13 20.22 2.36
N ARG A 235 9.45 21.27 1.60
CA ARG A 235 10.48 22.26 1.97
C ARG A 235 10.09 23.09 3.20
N ALA A 236 8.80 23.37 3.39
CA ALA A 236 8.29 24.08 4.55
C ALA A 236 8.15 23.18 5.79
N ALA A 237 7.74 21.93 5.62
CA ALA A 237 7.59 20.92 6.67
C ALA A 237 8.94 20.52 7.27
N GLY A 238 10.00 20.47 6.45
CA GLY A 238 11.39 20.37 6.93
C GLY A 238 11.82 21.51 7.86
N ARG A 239 11.01 22.56 8.03
CA ARG A 239 11.21 23.65 9.01
C ARG A 239 10.27 23.58 10.22
N ARG A 240 9.20 22.77 10.18
CA ARG A 240 8.11 22.79 11.18
C ARG A 240 7.94 21.49 11.99
N GLY A 241 8.53 20.36 11.59
CA GLY A 241 8.55 19.15 12.41
C GLY A 241 7.18 18.60 12.82
N VAL A 242 6.14 18.78 11.98
CA VAL A 242 4.78 18.28 12.25
C VAL A 242 4.52 17.11 11.32
N HIS A 243 4.72 15.88 11.81
CA HIS A 243 4.36 14.66 11.09
C HIS A 243 3.59 13.74 12.03
N ARG A 244 2.26 13.73 11.88
CA ARG A 244 1.37 12.75 12.52
C ARG A 244 1.56 11.43 11.77
N HIS A 245 1.85 10.32 12.44
CA HIS A 245 1.88 9.00 11.79
C HIS A 245 0.51 8.32 11.94
N LEU A 246 0.32 7.20 11.24
CA LEU A 246 -0.85 6.33 11.43
C LEU A 246 -1.02 5.99 12.94
N PRO A 247 -2.26 5.78 13.43
CA PRO A 247 -2.51 5.43 14.83
C PRO A 247 -1.69 4.19 15.25
N GLY A 248 -0.82 4.34 16.26
CA GLY A 248 0.07 3.28 16.75
C GLY A 248 1.55 3.67 16.87
N ALA A 249 2.00 4.75 16.21
CA ALA A 249 3.33 5.33 16.44
C ALA A 249 3.35 6.16 17.74
N PRO A 250 4.46 6.19 18.49
CA PRO A 250 4.54 6.94 19.74
C PRO A 250 4.30 8.44 19.49
N ARG A 251 3.34 9.02 20.23
CA ARG A 251 3.15 10.48 20.30
C ARG A 251 4.32 11.08 21.10
N ALA A 252 5.06 12.02 20.53
CA ALA A 252 5.97 12.84 21.31
C ALA A 252 5.14 13.82 22.18
N ASP A 253 5.40 13.84 23.49
CA ASP A 253 4.91 14.89 24.38
C ASP A 253 5.61 16.21 24.01
N PRO A 254 4.88 17.30 23.71
CA PRO A 254 5.46 18.59 23.35
C PRO A 254 6.34 19.25 24.43
N ARG A 255 6.46 18.67 25.64
CA ARG A 255 7.10 19.32 26.78
C ARG A 255 8.62 19.15 26.90
N ASP A 256 9.26 18.29 26.12
CA ASP A 256 10.72 18.14 26.16
C ASP A 256 11.41 18.91 25.01
N GLY A 257 11.35 20.24 25.10
CA GLY A 257 12.15 21.12 24.28
C GLY A 257 13.56 21.32 24.87
N ARG A 258 14.60 21.08 24.04
CA ARG A 258 15.84 21.88 24.02
C ARG A 258 16.71 21.54 22.80
N GLY A 259 16.70 22.46 21.83
CA GLY A 259 17.90 22.97 21.16
C GLY A 259 18.60 22.12 20.07
N LEU A 260 18.76 22.79 18.91
CA LEU A 260 19.86 22.64 17.92
C LEU A 260 19.81 21.36 17.06
N GLY A 261 20.05 21.38 15.75
CA GLY A 261 20.51 22.40 14.81
C GLY A 261 20.35 21.85 13.39
N ALA A 262 20.49 22.74 12.41
CA ALA A 262 20.24 22.47 10.99
C ALA A 262 21.03 21.26 10.44
N GLY A 263 20.35 20.12 10.25
CA GLY A 263 20.84 18.98 9.49
C GLY A 263 20.26 18.99 8.07
N ARG A 264 21.14 19.06 7.07
CA ARG A 264 20.77 19.05 5.65
C ARG A 264 20.03 17.75 5.30
N ALA A 265 18.77 17.87 4.88
CA ALA A 265 17.99 16.75 4.37
C ALA A 265 18.42 16.39 2.94
N SER A 266 19.05 15.23 2.78
CA SER A 266 19.24 14.56 1.49
C SER A 266 17.91 14.00 1.01
N GLY A 267 17.16 14.82 0.28
CA GLY A 267 15.97 14.41 -0.43
C GLY A 267 16.32 13.83 -1.80
N GLY A 268 15.70 12.71 -2.17
CA GLY A 268 15.61 12.27 -3.57
C GLY A 268 16.16 10.88 -3.87
N ALA A 269 15.66 9.85 -3.18
CA ALA A 269 15.84 8.46 -3.60
C ALA A 269 14.59 7.65 -3.24
N GLY A 270 13.54 7.76 -4.07
CA GLY A 270 12.31 6.97 -3.88
C GLY A 270 11.37 6.98 -5.08
N VAL A 271 11.47 7.96 -5.98
CA VAL A 271 10.49 8.12 -7.08
C VAL A 271 11.04 7.68 -8.46
N ARG A 272 12.21 7.02 -8.52
CA ARG A 272 12.80 6.61 -9.81
C ARG A 272 12.42 5.21 -10.31
N GLY A 273 11.58 4.46 -9.59
CA GLY A 273 11.12 3.12 -9.99
C GLY A 273 9.69 3.03 -10.56
N ALA A 274 8.77 3.90 -10.14
CA ALA A 274 7.34 3.71 -10.38
C ALA A 274 6.86 3.95 -11.84
N GLY A 275 7.74 4.43 -12.72
CA GLY A 275 7.38 4.81 -14.09
C GLY A 275 7.46 3.69 -15.14
N ARG A 276 8.04 2.53 -14.82
CA ARG A 276 8.26 1.46 -15.83
C ARG A 276 7.33 0.24 -15.71
N ASP A 277 6.62 0.09 -14.59
CA ASP A 277 5.78 -1.10 -14.35
C ASP A 277 4.26 -0.87 -14.48
N HIS A 278 3.82 0.37 -14.72
CA HIS A 278 2.38 0.66 -14.90
C HIS A 278 1.75 -0.02 -16.13
N ASP A 279 2.56 -0.48 -17.09
CA ASP A 279 2.06 -1.22 -18.27
C ASP A 279 1.75 -2.71 -17.96
N GLN A 280 2.25 -3.25 -16.84
CA GLN A 280 1.98 -4.65 -16.44
C GLN A 280 0.60 -4.83 -15.78
N HIS A 281 -0.05 -3.75 -15.34
CA HIS A 281 -1.33 -3.81 -14.64
C HIS A 281 -2.56 -4.00 -15.55
N ARG A 282 -2.41 -3.94 -16.88
CA ARG A 282 -3.54 -4.15 -17.82
C ARG A 282 -4.00 -5.60 -17.95
N GLY A 283 -3.31 -6.58 -17.35
CA GLY A 283 -3.54 -8.01 -17.57
C GLY A 283 -4.31 -8.78 -16.49
N ARG A 284 -4.73 -8.18 -15.37
CA ARG A 284 -5.20 -8.95 -14.18
C ARG A 284 -6.68 -8.80 -13.83
N GLY A 285 -7.54 -8.53 -14.81
CA GLY A 285 -9.01 -8.49 -14.66
C GLY A 285 -9.71 -9.84 -14.55
N ALA A 286 -9.02 -10.91 -14.13
CA ALA A 286 -9.64 -12.24 -14.00
C ALA A 286 -8.96 -13.04 -12.89
N LEU A 287 -9.35 -12.81 -11.63
CA LEU A 287 -9.37 -13.79 -10.53
C LEU A 287 -9.71 -13.13 -9.18
N ARG A 288 -10.85 -12.43 -9.06
CA ARG A 288 -11.33 -11.98 -7.74
C ARG A 288 -12.85 -12.08 -7.61
N ALA A 289 -13.33 -13.32 -7.54
CA ALA A 289 -14.65 -13.66 -7.01
C ALA A 289 -14.55 -14.91 -6.13
N GLY A 290 -13.79 -14.80 -5.04
CA GLY A 290 -13.86 -15.76 -3.93
C GLY A 290 -14.80 -15.20 -2.85
N ARG A 291 -16.11 -15.26 -3.09
CA ARG A 291 -17.11 -14.94 -2.06
C ARG A 291 -17.03 -16.01 -0.95
N ALA A 292 -16.59 -15.62 0.25
CA ALA A 292 -16.97 -16.33 1.47
C ALA A 292 -18.30 -15.73 1.96
N ALA A 293 -19.42 -16.37 1.63
CA ALA A 293 -20.70 -16.15 2.30
C ALA A 293 -20.87 -17.25 3.36
N PRO A 294 -21.38 -16.96 4.57
CA PRO A 294 -21.61 -17.98 5.58
C PRO A 294 -22.80 -18.87 5.21
N ALA A 295 -22.70 -20.13 5.63
CA ALA A 295 -23.64 -21.21 5.36
C ALA A 295 -25.05 -20.90 5.91
N ALA A 296 -26.05 -20.99 5.05
CA ALA A 296 -27.45 -21.19 5.41
C ALA A 296 -27.95 -22.48 4.72
N GLY A 297 -28.65 -23.32 5.49
CA GLY A 297 -28.96 -24.72 5.18
C GLY A 297 -29.88 -24.99 3.98
N PRO A 298 -30.15 -26.27 3.67
CA PRO A 298 -30.70 -26.67 2.38
C PRO A 298 -32.22 -26.48 2.33
N VAL A 299 -32.71 -25.77 1.31
CA VAL A 299 -34.11 -25.82 0.87
C VAL A 299 -34.17 -26.52 -0.49
N ARG A 300 -35.01 -27.56 -0.56
CA ARG A 300 -35.19 -28.46 -1.70
C ARG A 300 -36.16 -27.88 -2.74
N ARG A 301 -35.73 -27.98 -4.01
CA ARG A 301 -36.47 -28.22 -5.29
C ARG A 301 -37.70 -27.38 -5.67
N GLY A 302 -37.62 -26.80 -6.88
CA GLY A 302 -38.75 -26.55 -7.79
C GLY A 302 -38.25 -26.45 -9.25
N ARG A 303 -38.91 -27.18 -10.17
CA ARG A 303 -38.58 -27.36 -11.61
C ARG A 303 -39.14 -26.22 -12.49
N GLY A 304 -38.50 -26.01 -13.65
CA GLY A 304 -38.99 -25.27 -14.85
C GLY A 304 -38.15 -24.01 -15.11
N GLY A 305 -37.48 -23.75 -16.24
CA GLY A 305 -37.48 -24.33 -17.57
C GLY A 305 -37.99 -23.32 -18.60
N VAL A 306 -37.14 -22.47 -19.20
CA VAL A 306 -37.35 -21.90 -20.55
C VAL A 306 -36.02 -21.43 -21.17
N ARG A 307 -35.85 -21.70 -22.48
CA ARG A 307 -34.78 -21.28 -23.39
C ARG A 307 -34.91 -19.82 -23.84
N ALA A 308 -33.77 -19.16 -24.07
CA ALA A 308 -33.46 -18.18 -25.15
C ALA A 308 -32.06 -17.60 -24.80
N GLY A 309 -31.12 -17.25 -25.66
CA GLY A 309 -31.01 -17.09 -27.11
C GLY A 309 -29.77 -16.21 -27.29
N ALA A 310 -28.72 -16.71 -27.95
CA ALA A 310 -27.47 -15.98 -28.17
C ALA A 310 -27.65 -14.88 -29.23
N PRO A 311 -26.77 -13.86 -29.25
CA PRO A 311 -26.03 -13.64 -30.48
C PRO A 311 -24.52 -13.34 -30.33
N ALA A 312 -23.78 -14.05 -31.18
CA ALA A 312 -22.61 -13.67 -32.00
C ALA A 312 -21.62 -12.58 -31.53
N ARG A 313 -20.35 -13.01 -31.40
CA ARG A 313 -19.13 -12.18 -31.46
C ARG A 313 -18.72 -11.92 -32.91
N PRO A 314 -18.14 -10.74 -33.25
CA PRO A 314 -17.25 -10.61 -34.40
C PRO A 314 -15.77 -10.77 -34.03
N ARG A 315 -15.03 -11.35 -34.98
CA ARG A 315 -13.62 -11.73 -34.93
C ARG A 315 -12.68 -10.53 -35.14
N SER A 316 -11.52 -10.63 -34.49
CA SER A 316 -10.32 -9.80 -34.67
C SER A 316 -9.55 -10.13 -35.96
N ALA A 317 -8.90 -9.12 -36.57
CA ALA A 317 -7.44 -9.02 -36.78
C ALA A 317 -7.03 -8.37 -38.12
N ALA A 318 -6.28 -7.26 -38.03
CA ALA A 318 -5.17 -6.81 -38.89
C ALA A 318 -4.62 -5.50 -38.26
N GLY A 319 -3.33 -5.21 -38.12
CA GLY A 319 -2.08 -5.84 -38.52
C GLY A 319 -0.88 -4.96 -38.11
N ALA A 320 0.33 -5.40 -38.49
CA ALA A 320 1.67 -4.83 -38.30
C ALA A 320 2.30 -5.04 -36.91
N GLY A 321 3.50 -5.60 -36.75
CA GLY A 321 4.54 -6.04 -37.68
C GLY A 321 5.90 -5.97 -36.96
N VAL A 322 6.81 -6.89 -37.30
CA VAL A 322 8.29 -6.79 -37.33
C VAL A 322 8.97 -8.05 -36.78
N ALA A 323 9.92 -8.51 -37.58
CA ALA A 323 10.62 -9.78 -37.59
C ALA A 323 11.87 -9.83 -36.70
N ALA A 324 12.29 -11.04 -36.32
CA ALA A 324 13.67 -11.52 -36.25
C ALA A 324 13.65 -13.05 -36.04
N ALA A 325 13.95 -13.83 -37.07
CA ALA A 325 15.25 -14.50 -37.31
C ALA A 325 15.39 -15.87 -36.62
N ARG A 326 15.32 -16.94 -37.43
CA ARG A 326 15.77 -18.30 -37.11
C ARG A 326 17.24 -18.46 -37.52
N PRO A 327 17.96 -19.39 -36.88
CA PRO A 327 18.64 -20.46 -37.63
C PRO A 327 18.26 -21.82 -37.00
N GLY A 328 18.15 -22.95 -37.68
CA GLY A 328 18.84 -23.45 -38.87
C GLY A 328 19.22 -24.88 -38.52
N GLN A 329 18.46 -25.86 -39.02
CA GLN A 329 18.82 -27.28 -38.96
C GLN A 329 19.63 -27.60 -40.21
N ASP A 330 20.76 -28.31 -40.06
CA ASP A 330 21.14 -29.34 -41.03
C ASP A 330 22.11 -30.39 -40.44
N VAL A 331 21.61 -31.62 -40.42
CA VAL A 331 22.18 -32.90 -40.89
C VAL A 331 23.66 -33.24 -40.64
N GLY A 332 23.86 -34.36 -39.92
CA GLY A 332 24.63 -35.51 -40.39
C GLY A 332 26.11 -35.62 -40.02
N GLY A 333 26.49 -36.68 -39.28
CA GLY A 333 27.89 -37.09 -39.16
C GLY A 333 28.12 -38.18 -38.13
N ARG A 334 28.50 -39.38 -38.59
CA ARG A 334 28.84 -40.58 -37.81
C ARG A 334 30.15 -40.39 -37.01
N GLY A 335 30.29 -41.12 -35.90
CA GLY A 335 31.60 -41.67 -35.48
C GLY A 335 31.85 -41.81 -33.98
N GLY A 336 32.01 -43.06 -33.50
CA GLY A 336 32.69 -43.48 -32.25
C GLY A 336 31.94 -43.18 -30.95
N GLY A 337 31.81 -44.04 -29.94
CA GLY A 337 32.61 -45.20 -29.56
C GLY A 337 32.97 -45.05 -28.08
N ALA A 338 32.48 -46.01 -27.27
CA ALA A 338 32.94 -46.43 -25.94
C ALA A 338 32.47 -45.70 -24.66
N ASP A 339 31.98 -46.59 -23.77
CA ASP A 339 32.16 -46.69 -22.32
C ASP A 339 31.27 -45.95 -21.30
N GLY A 340 30.81 -46.76 -20.35
CA GLY A 340 30.86 -46.37 -18.94
C GLY A 340 29.55 -46.48 -18.15
N ALA A 341 29.29 -47.68 -17.64
CA ALA A 341 28.25 -47.99 -16.67
C ALA A 341 28.21 -47.07 -15.43
N ALA A 342 27.02 -46.80 -14.88
CA ALA A 342 26.72 -46.95 -13.45
C ALA A 342 25.23 -46.74 -13.11
N ARG A 343 24.57 -47.87 -12.84
CA ARG A 343 23.51 -48.18 -11.87
C ARG A 343 22.83 -47.00 -11.13
N ARG A 344 21.50 -46.95 -11.27
CA ARG A 344 20.57 -46.45 -10.24
C ARG A 344 20.04 -47.65 -9.47
N ASP A 345 20.07 -47.57 -8.14
CA ASP A 345 19.14 -48.25 -7.25
C ASP A 345 18.85 -47.29 -6.08
N ARG A 346 17.55 -47.18 -5.77
CA ARG A 346 16.86 -46.44 -4.70
C ARG A 346 16.39 -45.03 -5.00
#